data_AF-A0A6A4DPT3-F1
#
_entry.id   AF-A0A6A4DPT3-F1
#
_cell.length_a   1.000
_cell.length_b   1.000
_cell.length_c   1.000
_cell.angle_alpha   90.00
_cell.angle_beta   90.00
_cell.angle_gamma   90.00
#
_symmetry.space_group_name_H-M   'P 1'
#
loop_
_entity.id
_entity.type
_entity.pdbx_description
1 polymer ?
#
loop_
_entity_poly.entity_id
_entity_poly.type
_entity_poly.pdbx_seq_one_letter_code
_entity_poly.pdbx_strand_id
1 'polypeptide(L)'
;MWEQSTVAYFDPSRLSTGIYHSKGWLAPLTWNQSGYDAVFIDTDNKLVRFVQVTRALERSFNHIYFVEVLNQLAAMKTPTQFDVVEMCFVVPECNLGKFRSPTDEVDFKTNVLSVAEAPERANSSEPSLPFDKCEAKILFIGVDYKLANSR
;
A
#
# COMPACT_ATOMS: atom_id res chain seq x y z
N MET A 1 -7.73 -20.10 -10.09
CA MET A 1 -6.92 -19.78 -11.29
C MET A 1 -6.41 -18.36 -11.09
N TRP A 2 -5.11 -18.10 -11.31
CA TRP A 2 -4.58 -16.73 -11.19
C TRP A 2 -4.88 -15.98 -12.48
N GLU A 3 -5.37 -14.75 -12.34
CA GLU A 3 -5.65 -13.87 -13.47
C GLU A 3 -4.58 -12.80 -13.58
N GLN A 4 -4.21 -12.44 -14.81
CA GLN A 4 -3.29 -11.34 -15.06
C GLN A 4 -4.05 -10.02 -15.04
N SER A 5 -3.47 -8.99 -14.43
CA SER A 5 -3.99 -7.62 -14.45
C SER A 5 -3.01 -6.68 -15.13
N THR A 6 -3.53 -5.62 -15.77
CA THR A 6 -2.71 -4.51 -16.25
C THR A 6 -2.22 -3.70 -15.04
N VAL A 7 -0.93 -3.34 -15.05
CA VAL A 7 -0.30 -2.53 -14.01
C VAL A 7 0.10 -1.19 -14.63
N ALA A 8 -0.34 -0.09 -14.04
CA ALA A 8 0.13 1.24 -14.41
C ALA A 8 1.31 1.64 -13.52
N TYR A 9 2.35 2.23 -14.11
CA TYR A 9 3.52 2.67 -13.35
C TYR A 9 3.34 4.11 -12.89
N PHE A 10 3.80 4.42 -11.68
CA PHE A 10 3.67 5.76 -11.10
C PHE A 10 4.92 6.18 -10.31
N ASP A 11 5.06 7.48 -10.13
CA ASP A 11 5.99 8.09 -9.19
C ASP A 11 5.24 8.38 -7.88
N PRO A 12 5.63 7.81 -6.73
CA PRO A 12 4.97 8.05 -5.44
C PRO A 12 4.90 9.53 -5.03
N SER A 13 5.86 10.34 -5.49
CA SER A 13 5.88 11.78 -5.24
C SER A 13 4.97 12.58 -6.17
N ARG A 14 4.54 11.97 -7.28
CA ARG A 14 3.82 12.61 -8.39
C ARG A 14 2.74 11.69 -8.95
N LEU A 15 1.64 11.61 -8.21
CA LEU A 15 0.46 10.85 -8.60
C LEU A 15 -0.44 11.71 -9.51
N SER A 16 -0.57 11.32 -10.78
CA SER A 16 -1.44 12.02 -11.73
C SER A 16 -2.89 11.57 -11.60
N THR A 17 -3.83 12.52 -11.61
CA THR A 17 -5.27 12.30 -11.40
C THR A 17 -5.94 11.34 -12.41
N GLY A 18 -5.35 11.14 -13.59
CA GLY A 18 -5.92 10.30 -14.65
C GLY A 18 -5.70 8.78 -14.52
N ILE A 19 -4.91 8.34 -13.53
CA ILE A 19 -4.56 6.90 -13.36
C ILE A 19 -5.60 6.15 -12.49
N TYR A 20 -6.52 6.87 -11.82
CA TYR A 20 -7.31 6.36 -10.68
C TYR A 20 -8.82 6.53 -10.87
N HIS A 21 -9.46 5.81 -11.80
CA HIS A 21 -10.88 6.00 -12.08
C HIS A 21 -11.85 4.94 -11.52
N SER A 22 -11.37 3.77 -11.06
CA SER A 22 -12.27 2.80 -10.40
C SER A 22 -11.52 1.74 -9.60
N LYS A 23 -10.68 0.96 -10.29
CA LYS A 23 -10.02 -0.22 -9.71
C LYS A 23 -8.77 -0.56 -10.52
N GLY A 24 -7.62 -0.71 -9.87
CA GLY A 24 -6.39 -0.95 -10.63
C GLY A 24 -5.17 -1.25 -9.78
N TRP A 25 -4.19 -1.86 -10.47
CA TRP A 25 -2.87 -2.14 -9.93
C TRP A 25 -1.86 -1.12 -10.39
N LEU A 26 -0.99 -0.76 -9.46
CA LEU A 26 0.03 0.27 -9.64
C LEU A 26 1.36 -0.25 -9.16
N ALA A 27 2.43 0.10 -9.86
CA ALA A 27 3.78 -0.21 -9.43
C ALA A 27 4.63 1.07 -9.42
N PRO A 28 5.47 1.28 -8.40
CA PRO A 28 6.48 2.32 -8.45
C PRO A 28 7.36 2.18 -9.70
N LEU A 29 7.71 3.30 -10.33
CA LEU A 29 8.63 3.33 -11.46
C LEU A 29 10.00 2.73 -11.13
N THR A 30 10.47 2.91 -9.90
CA THR A 30 11.78 2.43 -9.46
C THR A 30 11.63 1.26 -8.48
N TRP A 31 12.18 0.12 -8.86
CA TRP A 31 12.33 -1.04 -7.99
C TRP A 31 13.15 -0.66 -6.75
N ASN A 32 12.61 -0.92 -5.55
CA ASN A 32 13.24 -0.68 -4.23
C ASN A 32 13.27 0.78 -3.71
N GLN A 33 12.49 1.71 -4.29
CA GLN A 33 12.37 3.07 -3.75
C GLN A 33 11.22 3.28 -2.76
N SER A 34 10.33 2.31 -2.57
CA SER A 34 9.01 2.62 -1.99
C SER A 34 8.58 1.76 -0.82
N GLY A 35 9.42 0.82 -0.34
CA GLY A 35 9.03 -0.09 0.75
C GLY A 35 7.93 -1.11 0.40
N TYR A 36 7.23 -0.93 -0.72
CA TYR A 36 6.26 -1.84 -1.34
C TYR A 36 6.59 -2.02 -2.84
N ASP A 37 6.07 -3.10 -3.43
CA ASP A 37 6.27 -3.47 -4.83
C ASP A 37 5.06 -3.13 -5.71
N ALA A 38 3.87 -3.07 -5.11
CA ALA A 38 2.65 -2.66 -5.81
C ALA A 38 1.63 -2.01 -4.86
N VAL A 39 0.73 -1.21 -5.43
CA VAL A 39 -0.44 -0.66 -4.75
C VAL A 39 -1.68 -1.04 -5.55
N PHE A 40 -2.68 -1.57 -4.87
CA PHE A 40 -3.99 -1.83 -5.42
C PHE A 40 -4.98 -0.83 -4.85
N ILE A 41 -5.77 -0.23 -5.72
CA ILE A 41 -6.82 0.72 -5.33
C ILE A 41 -8.13 0.17 -5.87
N ASP A 42 -9.12 0.10 -5.00
CA ASP A 42 -10.49 -0.28 -5.31
C ASP A 42 -11.42 0.75 -4.68
N THR A 43 -11.88 1.70 -5.50
CA THR A 43 -12.74 2.79 -5.03
C THR A 43 -14.16 2.33 -4.74
N ASP A 44 -14.63 1.26 -5.40
CA ASP A 44 -15.95 0.68 -5.17
C ASP A 44 -16.03 0.03 -3.78
N ASN A 45 -14.98 -0.71 -3.41
CA ASN A 45 -14.84 -1.32 -2.08
C ASN A 45 -14.09 -0.44 -1.07
N LYS A 46 -13.74 0.79 -1.47
CA LYS A 46 -13.02 1.78 -0.64
C LYS A 46 -11.78 1.19 0.06
N LEU A 47 -10.96 0.47 -0.71
CA LEU A 47 -9.77 -0.22 -0.25
C LEU A 47 -8.51 0.33 -0.94
N VAL A 48 -7.46 0.55 -0.14
CA VAL A 48 -6.09 0.67 -0.62
C VAL A 48 -5.29 -0.49 -0.06
N ARG A 49 -4.59 -1.24 -0.92
CA ARG A 49 -3.71 -2.33 -0.49
C ARG A 49 -2.30 -2.12 -1.03
N PHE A 50 -1.36 -1.92 -0.12
CA PHE A 50 0.06 -2.01 -0.41
C PHE A 50 0.48 -3.47 -0.42
N VAL A 51 1.33 -3.85 -1.37
CA VAL A 51 1.86 -5.22 -1.49
C VAL A 51 3.37 -5.17 -1.45
N GLN A 52 3.97 -5.97 -0.58
CA GLN A 52 5.40 -6.19 -0.55
C GLN A 52 5.72 -7.68 -0.72
N VAL A 53 6.43 -8.00 -1.80
CA VAL A 53 6.94 -9.33 -2.10
C VAL A 53 8.31 -9.47 -1.48
N THR A 54 8.50 -10.47 -0.63
CA THR A 54 9.79 -10.68 0.05
C THR A 54 10.13 -12.15 0.18
N ARG A 55 11.41 -12.48 -0.05
CA ARG A 55 11.99 -13.79 0.30
C ARG A 55 12.72 -13.77 1.65
N ALA A 56 12.99 -12.57 2.18
CA ALA A 56 13.66 -12.41 3.46
C ALA A 56 12.71 -12.73 4.61
N LEU A 57 13.28 -13.25 5.71
CA LEU A 57 12.54 -13.54 6.94
C LEU A 57 12.25 -12.27 7.76
N GLU A 58 12.95 -11.19 7.46
CA GLU A 58 12.86 -9.89 8.12
C GLU A 58 13.11 -8.78 7.09
N ARG A 59 12.42 -7.65 7.24
CA ARG A 59 12.53 -6.49 6.36
C ARG A 59 12.53 -5.21 7.18
N SER A 60 13.12 -4.15 6.65
CA SER A 60 12.90 -2.81 7.18
C SER A 60 11.54 -2.30 6.74
N PHE A 61 10.88 -1.56 7.62
CA PHE A 61 9.64 -0.85 7.33
C PHE A 61 9.90 0.65 7.38
N ASN A 62 9.88 1.30 6.21
CA ASN A 62 9.99 2.74 6.10
C ASN A 62 8.61 3.30 5.74
N HIS A 63 7.89 3.80 6.74
CA HIS A 63 6.52 4.30 6.64
C HIS A 63 6.38 5.51 5.69
N ILE A 64 7.46 6.29 5.49
CA ILE A 64 7.45 7.53 4.69
C ILE A 64 6.90 7.28 3.28
N TYR A 65 7.29 6.17 2.65
CA TYR A 65 6.86 5.86 1.29
C TYR A 65 5.37 5.54 1.17
N PHE A 66 4.76 5.02 2.23
CA PHE A 66 3.33 4.74 2.29
C PHE A 66 2.55 6.04 2.49
N VAL A 67 3.04 6.89 3.38
CA VAL A 67 2.49 8.23 3.65
C VAL A 67 2.49 9.09 2.40
N GLU A 68 3.55 9.05 1.59
CA GLU A 68 3.62 9.80 0.32
C GLU A 68 2.44 9.46 -0.61
N VAL A 69 2.15 8.17 -0.79
CA VAL A 69 1.00 7.74 -1.61
C VAL A 69 -0.32 8.20 -0.99
N LEU A 70 -0.50 7.99 0.32
CA LEU A 70 -1.73 8.37 0.99
C LEU A 70 -1.95 9.89 0.96
N ASN A 71 -0.91 10.71 1.08
CA ASN A 71 -0.98 12.17 0.97
C ASN A 71 -1.49 12.60 -0.41
N GLN A 72 -0.98 11.96 -1.46
CA GLN A 72 -1.44 12.23 -2.81
C GLN A 72 -2.90 11.78 -3.00
N LEU A 73 -3.28 10.61 -2.46
CA LEU A 73 -4.66 10.15 -2.50
C LEU A 73 -5.60 11.10 -1.75
N ALA A 74 -5.17 11.63 -0.59
CA ALA A 74 -5.91 12.61 0.19
C ALA A 74 -6.02 13.98 -0.51
N ALA A 75 -5.03 14.35 -1.32
CA ALA A 75 -5.05 15.57 -2.12
C ALA A 75 -6.02 15.48 -3.32
N MET A 76 -6.45 14.27 -3.69
CA MET A 76 -7.42 14.10 -4.76
C MET A 76 -8.78 14.68 -4.33
N LYS A 77 -9.35 15.53 -5.18
CA LYS A 77 -10.67 16.17 -4.96
C LYS A 77 -11.85 15.20 -5.20
N THR A 78 -11.62 13.89 -5.06
CA THR A 78 -12.66 12.88 -5.20
C THR A 78 -13.37 12.67 -3.86
N PRO A 79 -14.70 12.57 -3.85
CA PRO A 79 -15.49 12.44 -2.62
C PRO A 79 -15.30 11.07 -1.90
N THR A 80 -14.62 10.11 -2.51
CA THR A 80 -14.46 8.76 -1.97
C THR A 80 -13.39 8.74 -0.88
N GLN A 81 -13.82 8.69 0.38
CA GLN A 81 -12.99 8.26 1.50
C GLN A 81 -12.83 6.74 1.45
N PHE A 82 -11.60 6.26 1.69
CA PHE A 82 -11.31 4.85 1.86
C PHE A 82 -11.79 4.37 3.25
N ASP A 83 -12.26 3.14 3.37
CA ASP A 83 -12.68 2.56 4.65
C ASP A 83 -11.56 1.66 5.21
N VAL A 84 -10.72 1.07 4.35
CA VAL A 84 -9.65 0.14 4.73
C VAL A 84 -8.34 0.45 4.01
N VAL A 85 -7.23 0.41 4.75
CA VAL A 85 -5.87 0.42 4.21
C VAL A 85 -5.13 -0.83 4.68
N GLU A 86 -4.63 -1.61 3.72
CA GLU A 86 -3.97 -2.89 3.94
C GLU A 86 -2.49 -2.82 3.60
N MET A 87 -1.66 -3.48 4.41
CA MET A 87 -0.31 -3.88 4.04
C MET A 87 -0.26 -5.40 3.90
N CYS A 88 0.03 -5.86 2.69
CA CYS A 88 0.04 -7.28 2.34
C CYS A 88 1.46 -7.76 2.03
N PHE A 89 1.99 -8.64 2.86
CA PHE A 89 3.26 -9.31 2.65
C PHE A 89 3.05 -10.61 1.86
N VAL A 90 3.68 -10.72 0.69
CA VAL A 90 3.70 -11.93 -0.12
C VAL A 90 5.04 -12.63 0.12
N VAL A 91 4.98 -13.80 0.76
CA VAL A 91 6.14 -14.53 1.28
C VAL A 91 6.15 -15.94 0.70
N PRO A 92 7.31 -16.55 0.40
CA PRO A 92 7.37 -17.97 0.10
C PRO A 92 6.67 -18.79 1.19
N GLU A 93 5.84 -19.77 0.78
CA GLU A 93 5.07 -20.62 1.70
C GLU A 93 5.96 -21.24 2.79
N CYS A 94 7.14 -21.73 2.42
CA CYS A 94 8.12 -22.33 3.33
C CYS A 94 8.70 -21.36 4.38
N ASN A 95 8.52 -20.05 4.18
CA ASN A 95 8.97 -18.99 5.06
C ASN A 95 7.83 -18.34 5.84
N LEU A 96 6.55 -18.61 5.52
CA LEU A 96 5.41 -17.92 6.12
C LEU A 96 5.39 -18.01 7.64
N GLY A 97 5.60 -19.21 8.21
CA GLY A 97 5.67 -19.42 9.66
C GLY A 97 6.94 -18.89 10.35
N LYS A 98 7.93 -18.43 9.58
CA LYS A 98 9.20 -17.89 10.07
C LYS A 98 9.33 -16.38 9.84
N PHE A 99 8.47 -15.83 9.01
CA PHE A 99 8.49 -14.43 8.64
C PHE A 99 8.13 -13.57 9.84
N ARG A 100 8.97 -12.57 10.11
CA ARG A 100 8.74 -11.58 11.15
C ARG A 100 8.24 -10.32 10.49
N SER A 101 6.98 -10.01 10.73
CA SER A 101 6.39 -8.76 10.26
C SER A 101 7.17 -7.58 10.82
N PRO A 102 7.54 -6.58 10.00
CA PRO A 102 8.26 -5.41 10.46
C PRO A 102 7.35 -4.33 11.07
N THR A 103 6.03 -4.55 11.04
CA THR A 103 4.99 -3.68 11.60
C THR A 103 3.76 -4.50 11.97
N ASP A 104 2.92 -3.99 12.87
CA ASP A 104 1.58 -4.52 13.17
C ASP A 104 0.50 -3.50 12.81
N GLU A 105 -0.78 -3.82 13.03
CA GLU A 105 -1.89 -2.94 12.67
C GLU A 105 -1.88 -1.62 13.45
N VAL A 106 -1.41 -1.63 14.69
CA VAL A 106 -1.36 -0.44 15.55
C VAL A 106 -0.25 0.50 15.08
N ASP A 107 0.94 -0.05 14.84
CA ASP A 107 2.09 0.69 14.31
C ASP A 107 1.80 1.22 12.91
N PHE A 108 1.17 0.42 12.04
CA PHE A 108 0.81 0.83 10.69
C PHE A 108 -0.23 1.95 10.72
N LYS A 109 -1.28 1.84 11.55
CA LYS A 109 -2.27 2.90 11.71
C LYS A 109 -1.62 4.20 12.18
N THR A 110 -0.82 4.12 13.24
CA THR A 110 -0.24 5.30 13.90
C THR A 110 0.76 6.02 13.00
N ASN A 111 1.66 5.29 12.35
CA ASN A 111 2.77 5.87 11.60
C ASN A 111 2.49 6.08 10.12
N VAL A 112 1.38 5.58 9.59
CA VAL A 112 1.02 5.72 8.17
C VAL A 112 -0.31 6.45 7.99
N LEU A 113 -1.40 5.95 8.58
CA LEU A 113 -2.74 6.51 8.33
C LEU A 113 -2.94 7.83 9.08
N SER A 114 -2.57 7.85 10.37
CA SER A 114 -2.79 9.02 11.26
C SER A 114 -1.81 10.17 11.03
N VAL A 115 -0.85 10.01 10.12
CA VAL A 115 0.07 11.09 9.70
C VAL A 115 -0.12 11.49 8.24
N ALA A 116 -0.96 10.75 7.51
CA ALA A 116 -1.24 11.04 6.11
C ALA A 116 -2.22 12.21 6.00
N GLU A 117 -1.76 13.28 5.36
CA GLU A 117 -2.46 14.56 5.23
C GLU A 117 -2.36 15.09 3.79
N ALA A 118 -3.41 15.78 3.34
CA ALA A 118 -3.34 16.51 2.08
C ALA A 118 -2.39 17.73 2.25
N PRO A 119 -1.43 17.96 1.34
CA PRO A 119 -0.45 19.05 1.47
C PRO A 119 -1.05 20.46 1.63
N GLU A 120 -2.28 20.68 1.16
CA GLU A 120 -2.98 21.98 1.21
C GLU A 120 -3.77 22.22 2.53
N ARG A 121 -3.91 21.21 3.42
CA ARG A 121 -4.80 21.29 4.60
C ARG A 121 -4.19 21.85 5.88
N ALA A 122 -2.93 22.28 5.87
CA ALA A 122 -2.22 22.76 7.07
C ALA A 122 -2.82 24.00 7.77
N ASN A 123 -3.92 24.59 7.26
CA ASN A 123 -4.50 25.86 7.75
C ASN A 123 -6.01 25.82 8.12
N SER A 124 -6.68 24.66 8.23
CA SER A 124 -8.12 24.61 8.57
C SER A 124 -8.41 24.24 10.03
N SER A 125 -9.39 24.92 10.65
CA SER A 125 -9.67 24.92 12.09
C SER A 125 -10.39 23.70 12.69
N GLU A 126 -10.65 22.64 11.91
CA GLU A 126 -11.06 21.33 12.43
C GLU A 126 -10.51 20.22 11.53
N PRO A 127 -9.50 19.43 11.97
CA PRO A 127 -8.86 18.46 11.10
C PRO A 127 -9.33 17.05 11.47
N SER A 128 -10.42 16.56 10.86
CA SER A 128 -10.53 15.10 10.74
C SER A 128 -9.55 14.69 9.65
N LEU A 129 -8.52 13.91 9.99
CA LEU A 129 -7.55 13.46 9.00
C LEU A 129 -8.25 12.56 7.98
N PRO A 130 -7.82 12.56 6.70
CA PRO A 130 -8.49 11.82 5.63
C PRO A 130 -8.66 10.33 5.92
N PHE A 131 -7.75 9.75 6.71
CA PHE A 131 -7.70 8.32 7.01
C PHE A 131 -7.93 7.96 8.49
N ASP A 132 -8.34 8.90 9.34
CA ASP A 132 -8.50 8.65 10.79
C ASP A 132 -9.48 7.52 11.11
N LYS A 133 -10.55 7.46 10.31
CA LYS A 133 -11.62 6.46 10.44
C LYS A 133 -11.31 5.16 9.71
N CYS A 134 -10.22 5.10 8.95
CA CYS A 134 -9.85 3.90 8.22
C CYS A 134 -9.41 2.80 9.20
N GLU A 135 -9.76 1.57 8.83
CA GLU A 135 -9.21 0.37 9.44
C GLU A 135 -7.83 0.08 8.82
N ALA A 136 -6.85 -0.25 9.65
CA ALA A 136 -5.53 -0.69 9.24
C ALA A 136 -5.48 -2.22 9.34
N LYS A 137 -5.02 -2.90 8.29
CA LYS A 137 -4.90 -4.37 8.28
C LYS A 137 -3.53 -4.82 7.81
N ILE A 138 -2.99 -5.84 8.46
CA ILE A 138 -1.78 -6.52 8.02
C ILE A 138 -2.13 -7.92 7.52
N LEU A 139 -1.76 -8.23 6.28
CA LEU A 139 -2.04 -9.50 5.62
C LEU A 139 -0.74 -10.21 5.28
N PHE A 140 -0.74 -11.55 5.38
CA PHE A 140 0.36 -12.40 4.93
C PHE A 140 -0.17 -13.46 3.98
N ILE A 141 0.40 -13.53 2.78
CA ILE A 141 0.03 -14.51 1.76
C ILE A 141 1.25 -15.36 1.47
N GLY A 142 1.12 -16.67 1.74
CA GLY A 142 2.08 -17.67 1.34
C GLY A 142 1.92 -18.03 -0.14
N VAL A 143 3.03 -18.10 -0.87
CA VAL A 143 3.05 -18.53 -2.28
C VAL A 143 4.06 -19.65 -2.49
N ASP A 144 3.63 -20.70 -3.19
CA ASP A 144 4.50 -21.80 -3.60
C ASP A 144 5.34 -21.38 -4.80
N TYR A 145 6.59 -21.00 -4.54
CA TYR A 145 7.57 -20.83 -5.60
C TYR A 145 8.02 -22.20 -6.10
N LYS A 146 7.35 -22.73 -7.13
CA LYS A 146 8.02 -23.71 -7.98
C LYS A 146 9.18 -22.99 -8.64
N LEU A 147 10.39 -23.18 -8.11
CA LEU A 147 11.61 -22.87 -8.84
C LEU A 147 11.48 -23.56 -10.20
N ALA A 148 11.28 -22.79 -11.26
CA ALA A 148 11.51 -23.29 -12.59
C ALA A 148 12.97 -23.72 -12.59
N ASN A 149 13.21 -25.02 -12.47
CA ASN A 149 14.54 -25.60 -12.60
C ASN A 149 15.05 -25.18 -13.98
N SER A 150 15.90 -24.16 -14.03
CA SER A 150 16.73 -23.88 -15.19
C SER A 150 17.65 -25.09 -15.33
N ARG A 151 17.34 -25.93 -16.32
CA ARG A 151 18.23 -26.97 -16.82
C ARG A 151 19.41 -26.34 -17.53
#